data_AF-A0A7W6CQ24-F1
#
_entry.id   AF-A0A7W6CQ24-F1
#
_cell.length_a   1.000
_cell.length_b   1.000
_cell.length_c   1.000
_cell.angle_alpha   90.00
_cell.angle_beta   90.00
_cell.angle_gamma   90.00
#
_symmetry.space_group_name_H-M   'P 1'
#
loop_
_entity.id
_entity.type
_entity.pdbx_description
1 polymer ?
#
loop_
_entity_poly.entity_id
_entity_poly.type
_entity_poly.pdbx_seq_one_letter_code
_entity_poly.pdbx_strand_id
1 'polypeptide(L)'
;MGDLNGLTRKLDYISSLGVNTIWLLPFYPSLRRDDGYDISDYRAVSAEYGSIEDFQAFIDEAHVRQIRVIVEHYVTRPDLKEFVAGCVSAWNIGSDAISMNSRVL
;
A
#
# COMPACT_ATOMS: atom_id res chain seq x y z
N MET A 1 -4.14 -0.35 17.60
CA MET A 1 -4.32 0.05 16.19
C MET A 1 -2.94 0.24 15.59
N GLY A 2 -2.68 -0.32 14.42
CA GLY A 2 -1.43 -0.08 13.69
C GLY A 2 -1.64 1.00 12.64
N ASP A 3 -0.66 1.87 12.45
CA ASP A 3 -0.70 3.00 11.51
C ASP A 3 0.61 3.06 10.69
N LEU A 4 0.61 3.86 9.63
CA LEU A 4 1.76 3.99 8.72
C LEU A 4 2.99 4.52 9.44
N ASN A 5 2.82 5.47 10.35
CA ASN A 5 3.91 6.03 11.16
C ASN A 5 4.56 4.97 12.07
N GLY A 6 3.75 4.06 12.63
CA GLY A 6 4.18 2.91 13.39
C GLY A 6 4.95 1.91 12.55
N LEU A 7 4.50 1.66 11.32
CA LEU A 7 5.19 0.81 10.37
C LEU A 7 6.54 1.40 9.95
N THR A 8 6.60 2.71 9.66
CA THR A 8 7.83 3.45 9.37
C THR A 8 8.87 3.27 10.48
N ARG A 9 8.46 3.39 11.75
CA ARG A 9 9.35 3.17 12.92
C ARG A 9 9.88 1.75 13.03
N LYS A 10 9.30 0.78 12.32
CA LYS A 10 9.74 -0.63 12.31
C LYS A 10 10.61 -0.97 11.09
N LEU A 11 10.82 -0.06 10.16
CA LEU A 11 11.62 -0.32 8.96
C LEU A 11 13.06 -0.73 9.27
N ASP A 12 13.70 -0.14 10.30
CA ASP A 12 15.05 -0.55 10.72
C ASP A 12 15.07 -2.01 11.20
N TYR A 13 14.04 -2.40 11.96
CA TYR A 13 13.89 -3.79 12.40
C TYR A 13 13.64 -4.73 11.22
N ILE A 14 12.75 -4.37 10.29
CA ILE A 14 12.46 -5.18 9.10
C ILE A 14 13.72 -5.33 8.24
N SER A 15 14.46 -4.25 8.02
CA SER A 15 15.75 -4.29 7.31
C SER A 15 16.75 -5.21 8.01
N SER A 16 16.83 -5.19 9.35
CA SER A 16 17.74 -6.05 10.12
C SER A 16 17.43 -7.55 10.00
N LEU A 17 16.20 -7.91 9.65
CA LEU A 17 15.81 -9.30 9.37
C LEU A 17 16.30 -9.79 8.00
N GLY A 18 16.88 -8.90 7.17
CA GLY A 18 17.34 -9.21 5.82
C GLY A 18 16.23 -9.24 4.77
N VAL A 19 15.03 -8.74 5.11
CA VAL A 19 13.92 -8.65 4.16
C VAL A 19 14.09 -7.42 3.28
N ASN A 20 13.78 -7.55 1.99
CA ASN A 20 13.89 -6.48 1.00
C ASN A 20 12.55 -6.05 0.40
N THR A 21 11.44 -6.68 0.81
CA THR A 21 10.12 -6.43 0.24
C THR A 21 9.06 -6.53 1.33
N ILE A 22 8.18 -5.52 1.41
CA ILE A 22 7.00 -5.50 2.28
C ILE A 22 5.76 -5.59 1.40
N TRP A 23 4.84 -6.46 1.77
CA TRP A 23 3.50 -6.51 1.18
C TRP A 23 2.49 -5.89 2.15
N LEU A 24 1.87 -4.79 1.72
CA LEU A 24 0.87 -4.03 2.46
C LEU A 24 -0.55 -4.43 2.03
N LEU A 25 -1.36 -4.78 3.01
CA LEU A 25 -2.80 -5.00 2.85
C LEU A 25 -3.53 -3.68 2.53
N PRO A 26 -4.79 -3.70 2.05
CA PRO A 26 -5.54 -2.50 1.72
C PRO A 26 -5.66 -1.53 2.91
N PHE A 27 -5.25 -0.28 2.70
CA PHE A 27 -5.30 0.82 3.69
C PHE A 27 -6.18 2.00 3.22
N TYR A 28 -6.96 1.78 2.17
CA TYR A 28 -7.83 2.79 1.57
C TYR A 28 -9.06 3.07 2.45
N PRO A 29 -9.70 4.25 2.29
CA PRO A 29 -11.02 4.50 2.86
C PRO A 29 -12.00 3.43 2.36
N SER A 30 -12.73 2.84 3.31
CA SER A 30 -13.75 1.83 3.04
C SER A 30 -14.96 2.08 3.94
N LEU A 31 -16.14 1.67 3.49
CA LEU A 31 -17.37 1.73 4.30
C LEU A 31 -17.43 0.60 5.35
N ARG A 32 -16.35 -0.18 5.47
CA ARG A 32 -16.10 -1.29 6.39
C ARG A 32 -17.15 -2.40 6.33
N ARG A 33 -17.78 -2.57 5.17
CA ARG A 33 -18.70 -3.69 4.94
C ARG A 33 -17.97 -5.01 4.68
N ASP A 34 -16.68 -4.95 4.33
CA ASP A 34 -15.85 -6.11 3.98
C ASP A 34 -14.39 -5.91 4.45
N ASP A 35 -14.20 -5.57 5.74
CA ASP A 35 -12.87 -5.41 6.40
C ASP A 35 -11.84 -4.52 5.67
N GLY A 36 -12.28 -3.59 4.82
CA GLY A 36 -11.39 -2.69 4.06
C GLY A 36 -11.36 -2.93 2.55
N TYR A 37 -11.98 -4.02 2.06
CA TYR A 37 -12.02 -4.38 0.64
C TYR A 37 -13.12 -3.66 -0.16
N ASP A 38 -14.07 -3.01 0.52
CA ASP A 38 -15.05 -2.09 -0.06
C ASP A 38 -14.46 -0.67 -0.22
N ILE A 39 -13.42 -0.58 -1.04
CA ILE A 39 -12.64 0.63 -1.27
C ILE A 39 -13.49 1.70 -1.95
N SER A 40 -13.64 2.86 -1.29
CA SER A 40 -14.39 4.01 -1.81
C SER A 40 -13.51 5.00 -2.58
N ASP A 41 -12.22 5.10 -2.24
CA ASP A 41 -11.25 5.94 -2.92
C ASP A 41 -9.85 5.30 -2.94
N TYR A 42 -9.40 4.89 -4.12
CA TYR A 42 -8.07 4.30 -4.34
C TYR A 42 -6.93 5.33 -4.33
N ARG A 43 -7.27 6.63 -4.28
CA ARG A 43 -6.32 7.76 -4.25
C ARG A 43 -6.17 8.37 -2.86
N ALA A 44 -6.80 7.81 -1.84
CA ALA A 44 -6.69 8.29 -0.47
C ALA A 44 -6.20 7.19 0.47
N VAL A 45 -5.63 7.61 1.60
CA VAL A 45 -5.37 6.76 2.76
C VAL A 45 -6.55 6.91 3.71
N SER A 46 -7.01 5.81 4.32
CA SER A 46 -7.99 5.89 5.40
C SER A 46 -7.40 6.69 6.57
N ALA A 47 -8.14 7.66 7.08
CA ALA A 47 -7.71 8.52 8.19
C ALA A 47 -7.34 7.74 9.47
N GLU A 48 -7.76 6.47 9.57
CA GLU A 48 -7.38 5.57 10.67
C GLU A 48 -5.91 5.11 10.60
N TYR A 49 -5.33 5.06 9.41
CA TYR A 49 -3.96 4.62 9.16
C TYR A 49 -2.99 5.78 8.95
N GLY A 50 -3.49 6.97 8.62
CA GLY A 50 -2.71 8.20 8.43
C GLY A 50 -3.22 9.01 7.25
N SER A 51 -2.34 9.84 6.71
CA SER A 51 -2.58 10.62 5.49
C SER A 51 -1.79 10.07 4.28
N ILE A 52 -2.04 10.65 3.10
CA ILE A 52 -1.26 10.35 1.89
C ILE A 52 0.21 10.75 2.06
N GLU A 53 0.47 11.83 2.80
CA GLU A 53 1.82 12.28 3.13
C GLU A 53 2.54 11.28 4.06
N ASP A 54 1.84 10.71 5.04
CA ASP A 54 2.40 9.65 5.91
C ASP A 54 2.80 8.42 5.08
N PHE A 55 1.99 8.05 4.08
CA PHE A 55 2.32 6.95 3.18
C PHE A 55 3.51 7.27 2.29
N GLN A 56 3.58 8.48 1.75
CA GLN A 56 4.71 8.91 0.93
C GLN A 56 6.01 8.88 1.74
N ALA A 57 5.98 9.41 2.97
CA ALA A 57 7.11 9.35 3.89
C ALA A 57 7.51 7.90 4.20
N PHE A 58 6.55 7.00 4.40
CA PHE A 58 6.82 5.57 4.60
C PHE A 58 7.53 4.94 3.38
N ILE A 59 7.08 5.24 2.16
CA ILE A 59 7.69 4.74 0.93
C ILE A 59 9.13 5.25 0.79
N ASP A 60 9.35 6.54 1.03
CA ASP A 60 10.68 7.15 0.94
C ASP A 60 11.65 6.51 1.94
N GLU A 61 11.22 6.36 3.20
CA GLU A 61 12.02 5.70 4.25
C GLU A 61 12.28 4.22 3.96
N ALA A 62 11.33 3.51 3.33
CA ALA A 62 11.51 2.12 2.92
C ALA A 62 12.56 2.03 1.79
N HIS A 63 12.48 2.91 0.79
CA HIS A 63 13.42 2.94 -0.32
C HIS A 63 14.85 3.29 0.11
N VAL A 64 15.03 4.19 1.09
CA VAL A 64 16.35 4.48 1.70
C VAL A 64 17.01 3.20 2.25
N ARG A 65 16.19 2.26 2.72
CA ARG A 65 16.63 0.96 3.27
C ARG A 65 16.64 -0.17 2.24
N GLN A 66 16.50 0.16 0.95
CA GLN A 66 16.38 -0.80 -0.14
C GLN A 66 15.21 -1.79 0.03
N ILE A 67 14.18 -1.38 0.74
CA ILE A 67 12.94 -2.14 0.91
C ILE A 67 11.95 -1.70 -0.16
N ARG A 68 11.49 -2.64 -0.97
CA ARG A 68 10.41 -2.46 -1.93
C ARG A 68 9.07 -2.63 -1.25
N VAL A 69 8.08 -1.85 -1.66
CA VAL A 69 6.72 -1.94 -1.11
C VAL A 69 5.77 -2.37 -2.21
N ILE A 70 5.02 -3.43 -1.94
CA ILE A 70 3.93 -3.92 -2.78
C ILE A 70 2.63 -3.63 -2.04
N VAL A 71 1.66 -3.02 -2.71
CA VAL A 71 0.33 -2.78 -2.13
C VAL A 71 -0.64 -3.77 -2.75
N GLU A 72 -1.39 -4.46 -1.90
CA GLU A 72 -2.47 -5.33 -2.35
C GLU A 72 -3.54 -4.52 -3.07
N HIS A 73 -3.99 -5.05 -4.19
CA HIS A 73 -5.02 -4.40 -4.97
C HIS A 73 -6.14 -5.38 -5.32
N TYR A 74 -7.27 -5.20 -4.66
CA TYR A 74 -8.47 -5.97 -4.93
C TYR A 74 -9.31 -5.28 -6.01
N VAL A 75 -9.03 -5.57 -7.28
CA VAL A 75 -9.85 -5.07 -8.40
C VAL A 75 -10.82 -6.16 -8.84
N THR A 76 -12.04 -6.09 -8.30
CA THR A 76 -13.12 -6.98 -8.77
C THR A 76 -13.69 -6.53 -10.12
N ARG A 77 -13.70 -5.21 -10.38
CA ARG A 77 -14.35 -4.65 -11.58
C ARG A 77 -13.34 -4.29 -12.68
N PRO A 78 -13.52 -4.77 -13.93
CA PRO A 78 -12.56 -4.55 -15.02
C PRO A 78 -12.30 -3.08 -15.35
N ASP A 79 -13.32 -2.22 -15.20
CA ASP A 79 -13.28 -0.78 -15.47
C ASP A 79 -12.37 0.00 -14.52
N LEU A 80 -12.02 -0.57 -13.36
CA LEU A 80 -11.15 0.07 -12.37
C LEU A 80 -9.67 -0.28 -12.55
N LYS A 81 -9.31 -1.26 -13.39
CA LYS A 81 -7.91 -1.71 -13.53
C LYS A 81 -6.97 -0.61 -14.01
N GLU A 82 -7.36 0.14 -15.04
CA GLU A 82 -6.53 1.23 -15.57
C GLU A 82 -6.44 2.41 -14.61
N PHE A 83 -7.53 2.69 -13.89
CA PHE A 83 -7.58 3.75 -12.88
C PHE A 83 -6.58 3.48 -11.74
N VAL A 84 -6.53 2.23 -11.29
CA VAL A 84 -5.61 1.75 -10.26
C VAL A 84 -4.15 1.86 -10.69
N ALA A 85 -3.84 1.45 -11.92
CA ALA A 85 -2.48 1.58 -12.46
C ALA A 85 -2.03 3.05 -12.48
N GLY A 86 -2.95 3.97 -12.77
CA GLY A 86 -2.73 5.42 -12.66
C GLY A 86 -2.52 5.93 -11.22
N CYS A 87 -3.08 5.24 -10.22
CA CYS A 87 -2.82 5.55 -8.82
C CYS A 87 -1.42 5.06 -8.41
N VAL A 88 -1.07 3.80 -8.69
CA VAL A 88 0.26 3.26 -8.33
C VAL A 88 1.40 4.14 -8.87
N SER A 89 1.28 4.58 -10.12
CA SER A 89 2.23 5.50 -10.74
C SER A 89 2.25 6.90 -10.12
N ALA A 90 1.08 7.45 -9.77
CA ALA A 90 0.99 8.75 -9.08
C ALA A 90 1.60 8.74 -7.67
N TRP A 91 1.66 7.59 -7.02
CA TRP A 91 2.15 7.44 -5.65
C TRP A 91 3.65 7.11 -5.58
N ASN A 92 4.35 7.15 -6.72
CA ASN A 92 5.79 6.87 -6.82
C ASN A 92 6.20 5.50 -6.26
N ILE A 93 5.24 4.58 -6.17
CA ILE A 93 5.49 3.17 -5.93
C ILE A 93 6.04 2.68 -7.27
N GLY A 94 7.37 2.52 -7.38
CA GLY A 94 8.04 2.26 -8.66
C GLY A 94 7.48 1.06 -9.44
N SER A 95 8.04 0.80 -10.61
CA SER A 95 7.69 -0.36 -11.48
C SER A 95 7.78 -1.74 -10.81
N ASP A 96 8.26 -1.80 -9.56
CA ASP A 96 8.29 -2.97 -8.68
C ASP A 96 6.94 -3.31 -8.02
N ALA A 97 5.91 -2.48 -8.19
CA ALA A 97 4.55 -2.79 -7.79
C ALA A 97 3.98 -3.92 -8.68
N ILE A 98 4.35 -5.16 -8.37
CA ILE A 98 3.74 -6.34 -8.98
C ILE A 98 2.29 -6.38 -8.50
N SER A 99 1.38 -6.00 -9.40
CA SER A 99 -0.06 -6.18 -9.26
C SER A 99 -0.35 -7.69 -9.19
N MET A 100 -0.43 -8.24 -7.98
CA MET A 100 -0.96 -9.58 -7.75
C MET A 100 -2.47 -9.48 -7.60
N ASN A 101 -3.17 -9.78 -8.70
CA ASN A 101 -4.60 -9.99 -8.69
C ASN A 101 -4.91 -11.26 -7.88
N SER A 102 -5.77 -11.16 -6.87
CA SER A 102 -6.15 -12.25 -5.96
C SER A 102 -6.84 -13.46 -6.63
N ARG A 103 -6.95 -13.48 -7.96
CA ARG A 103 -7.40 -14.65 -8.75
C ARG A 103 -6.35 -15.75 -8.95
N VAL A 104 -5.18 -15.65 -8.32
CA VAL A 104 -4.09 -16.67 -8.43
C VAL A 104 -3.77 -17.32 -7.07
N LEU A 105 -4.78 -17.49 -6.21
CA LEU A 105 -4.79 -18.49 -5.15
C LEU A 105 -6.01 -19.40 -5.31
#